data_AF-A0AAD2ZL98-F1
#
_entry.id   AF-A0AAD2ZL98-F1
#
_cell.length_a   1.000
_cell.length_b   1.000
_cell.length_c   1.000
_cell.angle_alpha   90.00
_cell.angle_beta   90.00
_cell.angle_gamma   90.00
#
_symmetry.space_group_name_H-M   'P 1'
#
loop_
_entity.id
_entity.type
_entity.pdbx_description
1 polymer ?
#
loop_
_entity_poly.entity_id
_entity_poly.type
_entity_poly.pdbx_seq_one_letter_code
_entity_poly.pdbx_strand_id
1 'polypeptide(L)' 'MAKNFVQDGTTIELVNAGDQTILSGAAVVVGSMVAVAITDIPAGEAGDGFAEGVFLLPKQSADDIQSGAVVY' A
#
# COMPACT_ATOMS: atom_id res chain seq x y z
N MET A 1 27.46 16.32 -8.38
CA MET A 1 26.23 15.51 -8.30
C MET A 1 26.38 14.33 -9.24
N ALA A 2 26.01 13.12 -8.81
CA ALA A 2 26.13 11.93 -9.64
C ALA A 2 25.13 12.03 -10.82
N LYS A 3 25.58 11.69 -12.03
CA LYS A 3 24.75 11.81 -13.26
C LYS A 3 23.58 10.83 -13.33
N ASN A 4 23.51 9.91 -12.38
CA ASN A 4 22.56 8.81 -12.29
C ASN A 4 21.67 8.89 -11.03
N PHE A 5 21.73 10.00 -10.29
CA PHE A 5 20.84 10.20 -9.16
C PHE A 5 19.43 10.51 -9.68
N VAL A 6 18.45 9.69 -9.30
CA VAL A 6 17.05 9.87 -9.67
C VAL A 6 16.25 10.36 -8.47
N GLN A 7 16.31 9.63 -7.34
CA GLN A 7 15.65 9.97 -6.09
C GLN A 7 16.29 9.25 -4.90
N ASP A 8 15.96 9.67 -3.68
CA ASP A 8 16.49 9.08 -2.43
C ASP A 8 16.10 7.60 -2.23
N GLY A 9 15.10 7.09 -2.96
CA GLY A 9 14.71 5.68 -2.95
C GLY A 9 13.84 5.26 -1.76
N THR A 10 13.25 6.23 -1.06
CA THR A 10 12.36 6.01 0.10
C THR A 10 10.90 5.79 -0.32
N THR A 11 10.60 5.99 -1.60
CA THR A 11 9.29 5.79 -2.22
C THR A 11 9.35 4.77 -3.35
N ILE A 12 8.24 4.09 -3.57
CA ILE A 12 8.05 3.11 -4.64
C ILE A 12 6.75 3.40 -5.40
N GLU A 13 6.77 3.19 -6.70
CA GLU A 13 5.57 3.28 -7.53
C GLU A 13 4.61 2.13 -7.20
N LEU A 14 3.35 2.47 -6.99
CA LEU A 14 2.23 1.59 -6.73
C LEU A 14 1.27 1.66 -7.90
N VAL A 15 1.12 0.56 -8.62
CA VAL A 15 0.13 0.43 -9.69
C VAL A 15 -1.13 -0.22 -9.12
N ASN A 16 -2.25 0.52 -9.13
CA ASN A 16 -3.52 -0.01 -8.68
C ASN A 16 -4.16 -0.89 -9.76
N ALA A 17 -3.82 -2.18 -9.75
CA ALA A 17 -4.40 -3.17 -10.66
C ALA A 17 -5.81 -3.67 -10.23
N GLY A 18 -6.35 -3.17 -9.12
CA GLY A 18 -7.67 -3.53 -8.61
C GLY A 18 -8.79 -2.61 -9.10
N ASP A 19 -10.02 -2.94 -8.70
CA ASP A 19 -11.23 -2.19 -9.07
C ASP A 19 -11.61 -1.09 -8.07
N GLN A 20 -10.91 -0.99 -6.94
CA GLN A 20 -11.19 -0.04 -5.87
C GLN A 20 -10.02 0.93 -5.71
N THR A 21 -10.34 2.18 -5.38
CA THR A 21 -9.32 3.19 -5.06
C THR A 21 -8.49 2.76 -3.84
N ILE A 22 -7.17 2.76 -3.98
CA ILE A 22 -6.26 2.64 -2.84
C ILE A 22 -6.23 4.01 -2.17
N LEU A 23 -6.71 4.10 -0.93
CA LEU A 23 -6.73 5.37 -0.21
C LEU A 23 -5.35 5.70 0.37
N SER A 24 -5.08 6.99 0.53
CA SER A 24 -3.90 7.47 1.27
C SER A 24 -3.82 6.80 2.65
N GLY A 25 -2.62 6.35 3.03
CA GLY A 25 -2.38 5.62 4.28
C GLY A 25 -2.69 4.12 4.23
N ALA A 26 -3.21 3.61 3.11
CA ALA A 26 -3.43 2.18 2.94
C ALA A 26 -2.10 1.45 2.73
N ALA A 27 -1.95 0.29 3.39
CA ALA A 27 -0.84 -0.62 3.16
C ALA A 27 -1.07 -1.45 1.89
N VAL A 28 -0.09 -1.46 0.99
CA VAL A 28 -0.10 -2.18 -0.29
C VAL A 28 1.09 -3.12 -0.33
N VAL A 29 0.84 -4.40 -0.64
CA VAL A 29 1.89 -5.41 -0.79
C VAL A 29 2.45 -5.33 -2.21
N VAL A 30 3.75 -5.09 -2.33
CA VAL A 30 4.49 -5.03 -3.59
C VAL A 30 5.54 -6.14 -3.59
N GLY A 31 5.24 -7.27 -4.23
CA GLY A 31 6.09 -8.45 -4.19
C GLY A 31 6.23 -9.00 -2.76
N SER A 32 7.43 -8.85 -2.18
CA SER A 32 7.73 -9.26 -0.79
C SER A 32 7.84 -8.10 0.20
N MET A 33 7.51 -6.87 -0.23
CA MET A 33 7.56 -5.65 0.59
C MET A 33 6.16 -5.09 0.82
N VAL A 34 6.00 -4.25 1.83
CA VAL A 34 4.81 -3.44 2.05
C VAL A 34 5.18 -1.97 1.87
N ALA A 35 4.36 -1.22 1.15
CA ALA A 35 4.44 0.22 1.05
C ALA A 35 3.11 0.87 1.45
N VAL A 36 3.16 2.12 1.91
CA VAL A 36 1.96 2.85 2.33
C VAL A 36 1.64 3.95 1.33
N ALA A 37 0.44 3.95 0.77
CA ALA A 37 0.03 4.90 -0.27
C ALA A 37 0.12 6.36 0.24
N ILE A 38 0.78 7.22 -0.53
CA ILE A 38 0.96 8.64 -0.16
C ILE A 38 -0.33 9.42 -0.43
N THR A 39 -0.96 9.16 -1.56
CA THR A 39 -2.20 9.79 -2.01
C THR A 39 -3.23 8.71 -2.38
N ASP A 40 -4.46 9.13 -2.62
CA ASP A 40 -5.47 8.25 -3.22
C ASP A 40 -5.06 7.88 -4.65
N ILE A 41 -5.09 6.58 -4.96
CA ILE A 41 -4.73 6.00 -6.25
C ILE A 41 -5.99 5.34 -6.84
N PRO A 42 -6.64 5.96 -7.84
CA PRO A 42 -7.80 5.38 -8.51
C PRO A 42 -7.49 4.02 -9.14
N ALA A 43 -8.53 3.22 -9.40
CA ALA A 43 -8.39 1.96 -10.12
C ALA A 43 -7.75 2.18 -11.50
N GLY A 44 -6.72 1.39 -11.82
CA GLY A 44 -5.98 1.47 -13.08
C GLY A 44 -4.91 2.56 -13.14
N GLU A 45 -4.78 3.40 -12.11
CA GLU A 45 -3.77 4.46 -12.06
C GLU A 45 -2.54 4.04 -11.25
N ALA A 46 -1.44 4.77 -11.46
CA ALA A 46 -0.23 4.66 -10.67
C ALA A 46 -0.11 5.83 -9.69
N GLY A 47 0.48 5.57 -8.53
CA GLY A 47 0.83 6.59 -7.55
C GLY A 47 2.02 6.16 -6.71
N ASP A 48 2.45 7.00 -5.78
CA ASP A 48 3.61 6.70 -4.94
C ASP A 48 3.21 6.13 -3.58
N GLY A 49 4.05 5.23 -3.07
CA GLY A 49 3.97 4.68 -1.72
C GLY A 49 5.27 4.89 -0.94
N PHE A 50 5.16 5.13 0.36
CA PHE A 50 6.29 5.12 1.28
C PHE A 50 6.78 3.68 1.51
N ALA A 51 8.06 3.42 1.21
CA ALA A 51 8.70 2.12 1.43
C ALA A 51 9.29 1.98 2.84
N GLU A 52 9.46 3.09 3.55
CA GLU A 52 10.02 3.15 4.89
C GLU A 52 9.21 4.12 5.78
N GLY A 53 9.35 3.97 7.10
CA GLY A 53 8.67 4.81 8.10
C GLY A 53 7.84 4.01 9.09
N VAL A 54 7.17 4.72 9.99
CA VAL A 54 6.27 4.14 11.00
C VAL A 54 4.87 4.70 10.76
N PHE A 55 3.95 3.82 10.38
CA PHE A 55 2.57 4.17 10.06
C PHE A 55 1.61 3.46 11.02
N LEU A 56 0.59 4.19 11.47
CA LEU A 56 -0.54 3.58 12.17
C LEU A 56 -1.53 3.09 11.11
N LEU A 57 -1.62 1.77 10.97
CA LEU A 57 -2.59 1.15 10.07
C LEU A 57 -3.91 0.91 10.82
N PRO A 58 -5.06 1.14 10.18
CA PRO A 58 -6.32 0.70 10.76
C PRO A 58 -6.25 -0.81 10.97
N LYS A 59 -6.83 -1.29 12.07
CA LYS A 59 -7.06 -2.72 12.24
C LYS A 59 -7.90 -3.16 11.04
N GLN A 60 -7.44 -4.18 10.31
CA GLN A 60 -8.29 -4.88 9.36
C GLN A 60 -9.59 -5.18 10.11
N SER A 61 -10.72 -4.61 9.65
CA SER A 61 -12.03 -5.01 10.17
C SER A 61 -11.98 -6.53 10.16
N ALA A 62 -12.12 -7.14 11.35
CA ALA A 62 -12.12 -8.59 11.42
C ALA A 62 -13.09 -9.04 10.33
N ASP A 63 -12.65 -9.98 9.48
CA ASP A 63 -13.62 -10.72 8.68
C ASP A 63 -14.76 -11.05 9.63
N ASP A 64 -16.00 -10.79 9.22
CA ASP A 64 -17.14 -10.94 10.11
C ASP A 64 -17.25 -12.43 10.44
N ILE A 65 -16.55 -12.87 11.49
CA ILE A 65 -16.37 -14.28 11.83
C ILE A 65 -17.68 -14.70 12.46
N GLN A 66 -18.60 -15.10 11.58
CA GLN A 66 -19.90 -15.64 11.94
C GLN A 66 -19.69 -16.78 12.93
N SER A 67 -20.58 -16.90 13.92
CA SER A 67 -20.53 -17.98 14.91
C SER A 67 -20.46 -19.35 14.20
N GLY A 68 -19.40 -20.12 14.48
CA GLY A 68 -19.15 -21.42 13.84
C GLY A 68 -18.21 -21.40 12.64
N ALA A 69 -17.68 -20.25 12.22
CA ALA A 69 -16.67 -20.19 11.18
C ALA A 69 -15.34 -20.79 11.66
N VAL A 70 -14.80 -21.72 10.86
CA VAL A 70 -13.47 -22.30 11.09
C VAL A 70 -12.43 -21.25 10.69
N VAL A 71 -11.61 -20.85 11.66
CA VAL A 71 -10.44 -20.01 11.44
C VAL A 71 -9.20 -20.88 11.36
N TYR A 72 -8.40 -20.71 10.31
CA TYR A 72 -7.12 -21.40 10.09
C TYR A 72 -5.97 -20.41 10.00
#